data_AF-A0A4R9IAV1-F1
#
_entry.id   AF-A0A4R9IAV1-F1
#
_cell.length_a   1.000
_cell.length_b   1.000
_cell.length_c   1.000
_cell.angle_alpha   90.00
_cell.angle_beta   90.00
_cell.angle_gamma   90.00
#
_symmetry.space_group_name_H-M   'P 1'
#
loop_
_entity.id
_entity.type
_entity.pdbx_description
1 polymer ?
#
loop_
_entity_poly.entity_id
_entity_poly.type
_entity_poly.pdbx_seq_one_letter_code
_entity_poly.pdbx_strand_id
1 'polypeptide(L)'
;MFITNSTAPVNAGVSGIDAHCNNATNKPSGGGTYKAMVSDGTSRTACTSANCTTGGTSEHIDWVLKPNQQYKRNDGTTVIGTTNANGLFPIPFTNSMEPNLLNANNYVITGINADWINSLDCDNWTTIGTATLAPNGLFGRHQNTNAQAFAFATSSCYDLVNNYNAKAICVEQ
;
A
#
# COMPACT_ATOMS: atom_id res chain seq x y z
N MET A 1 -10.66 4.99 -0.34
CA MET A 1 -9.48 4.23 0.14
C MET A 1 -9.73 3.81 1.58
N PHE A 2 -9.28 2.62 1.97
CA PHE A 2 -9.38 2.14 3.34
C PHE A 2 -8.18 1.26 3.71
N ILE A 3 -7.95 1.05 5.01
CA ILE A 3 -6.95 0.08 5.52
C ILE A 3 -7.69 -1.15 6.02
N THR A 4 -7.23 -2.35 5.69
CA THR A 4 -7.88 -3.59 6.16
C THR A 4 -7.78 -3.74 7.68
N ASN A 5 -8.82 -4.29 8.31
CA ASN A 5 -8.76 -4.62 9.75
C ASN A 5 -7.97 -5.91 10.01
N SER A 6 -7.95 -6.84 9.06
CA SER A 6 -7.18 -8.09 9.10
C SER A 6 -5.74 -7.90 8.62
N THR A 7 -4.84 -8.75 9.11
CA THR A 7 -3.45 -8.84 8.62
C THR A 7 -3.42 -9.19 7.14
N ALA A 8 -2.56 -8.51 6.37
CA ALA A 8 -2.42 -8.73 4.95
C ALA A 8 -1.74 -10.08 4.64
N PRO A 9 -2.21 -10.82 3.61
CA PRO A 9 -1.64 -12.11 3.25
C PRO A 9 -0.39 -11.94 2.36
N VAL A 10 0.76 -11.70 3.00
CA VAL A 10 2.07 -11.43 2.36
C VAL A 10 2.60 -12.57 1.48
N ASN A 11 1.98 -13.74 1.45
CA ASN A 11 2.33 -14.88 0.59
C ASN A 11 1.33 -15.16 -0.53
N ALA A 12 0.41 -14.24 -0.82
CA ALA A 12 -0.67 -14.47 -1.77
C ALA A 12 -0.45 -13.82 -3.14
N GLY A 13 0.71 -13.20 -3.36
CA GLY A 13 0.99 -12.34 -4.50
C GLY A 13 0.12 -11.09 -4.53
N VAL A 14 0.39 -10.21 -5.48
CA VAL A 14 -0.38 -8.97 -5.68
C VAL A 14 -1.89 -9.25 -5.83
N SER A 15 -2.25 -10.25 -6.63
CA SER A 15 -3.66 -10.62 -6.86
C SER A 15 -4.36 -11.17 -5.62
N GLY A 16 -3.64 -11.90 -4.76
CA GLY A 16 -4.19 -12.39 -3.50
C GLY A 16 -4.41 -11.28 -2.48
N ILE A 17 -3.55 -10.25 -2.47
CA ILE A 17 -3.76 -9.07 -1.62
C ILE A 17 -4.91 -8.21 -2.17
N ASP A 18 -5.12 -8.15 -3.48
CA ASP A 18 -6.34 -7.55 -4.06
C ASP A 18 -7.60 -8.31 -3.63
N ALA A 19 -7.58 -9.64 -3.68
CA ALA A 19 -8.67 -10.47 -3.19
C ALA A 19 -8.92 -10.20 -1.69
N HIS A 20 -7.85 -10.02 -0.90
CA HIS A 20 -7.96 -9.62 0.50
C HIS A 20 -8.68 -8.28 0.68
N CYS A 21 -8.33 -7.27 -0.11
CA CYS A 21 -9.04 -5.99 -0.12
C CYS A 21 -10.53 -6.14 -0.47
N ASN A 22 -10.86 -6.94 -1.48
CA ASN A 22 -12.25 -7.12 -1.92
C ASN A 22 -13.11 -7.92 -0.93
N ASN A 23 -12.48 -8.75 -0.09
CA ASN A 23 -13.15 -9.57 0.92
C ASN A 23 -13.01 -9.02 2.35
N ALA A 24 -12.39 -7.86 2.53
CA ALA A 24 -12.23 -7.26 3.85
C ALA A 24 -13.59 -6.91 4.47
N THR A 25 -13.80 -7.26 5.74
CA THR A 25 -15.08 -7.02 6.44
C THR A 25 -15.41 -5.54 6.60
N ASN A 26 -14.39 -4.67 6.57
CA ASN A 26 -14.51 -3.22 6.63
C ASN A 26 -14.39 -2.53 5.26
N LYS A 27 -14.51 -3.29 4.17
CA LYS A 27 -14.60 -2.75 2.81
C LYS A 27 -15.80 -1.79 2.74
N PRO A 28 -15.63 -0.57 2.18
CA PRO A 28 -16.73 0.37 2.03
C PRO A 28 -17.91 -0.23 1.24
N SER A 29 -19.13 0.06 1.69
CA SER A 29 -20.36 -0.26 0.97
C SER A 29 -20.42 0.49 -0.37
N GLY A 30 -21.14 -0.06 -1.36
CA GLY A 30 -21.31 0.59 -2.67
C GLY A 30 -20.79 -0.22 -3.85
N GLY A 31 -20.34 -1.46 -3.63
CA GLY A 31 -20.03 -2.40 -4.71
C GLY A 31 -18.70 -2.16 -5.44
N GLY A 32 -17.96 -1.11 -5.12
CA GLY A 32 -16.65 -0.82 -5.74
C GLY A 32 -15.66 -1.97 -5.59
N THR A 33 -14.81 -2.17 -6.59
CA THR A 33 -13.70 -3.13 -6.56
C THR A 33 -12.43 -2.43 -6.08
N TYR A 34 -11.58 -3.16 -5.37
CA TYR A 34 -10.41 -2.59 -4.72
C TYR A 34 -9.15 -3.35 -5.11
N LYS A 35 -8.05 -2.62 -5.24
CA LYS A 35 -6.71 -3.18 -5.37
C LYS A 35 -5.82 -2.67 -4.25
N ALA A 36 -4.86 -3.48 -3.85
CA ALA A 36 -3.89 -3.15 -2.83
C ALA A 36 -2.79 -2.24 -3.39
N MET A 37 -2.47 -1.18 -2.65
CA MET A 37 -1.33 -0.29 -2.94
C MET A 37 -0.03 -0.92 -2.46
N VAL A 38 0.37 -1.97 -3.17
CA VAL A 38 1.66 -2.66 -3.03
C VAL A 38 2.38 -2.62 -4.38
N SER A 39 3.69 -2.76 -4.37
CA SER A 39 4.52 -2.95 -5.57
C SER A 39 5.31 -4.22 -5.43
N ASP A 40 5.43 -4.97 -6.52
CA ASP A 40 6.35 -6.13 -6.66
C ASP A 40 7.39 -5.90 -7.78
N GLY A 41 7.43 -4.69 -8.35
CA GLY A 41 8.35 -4.31 -9.41
C GLY A 41 8.14 -5.06 -10.74
N THR A 42 7.14 -5.93 -10.85
CA THR A 42 6.94 -6.83 -11.99
C THR A 42 5.50 -6.83 -12.49
N SER A 43 4.55 -7.26 -11.67
CA SER A 43 3.12 -7.29 -12.00
C SER A 43 2.39 -6.02 -11.56
N ARG A 44 2.93 -5.31 -10.56
CA ARG A 44 2.46 -4.00 -10.12
C ARG A 44 3.64 -3.10 -9.79
N THR A 45 3.76 -2.00 -10.54
CA THR A 45 4.84 -1.02 -10.43
C THR A 45 4.25 0.39 -10.49
N ALA A 46 4.61 1.22 -9.51
CA ALA A 46 4.32 2.66 -9.56
C ALA A 46 5.28 3.36 -10.51
N CYS A 47 6.57 3.40 -10.19
CA CYS A 47 7.57 4.07 -11.03
C CYS A 47 8.80 3.19 -11.29
N THR A 48 9.47 3.47 -12.41
CA THR A 48 10.79 2.91 -12.79
C THR A 48 11.91 3.95 -12.67
N SER A 49 11.55 5.23 -12.56
CA SER A 49 12.41 6.36 -12.21
C SER A 49 11.83 7.11 -11.01
N ALA A 50 12.66 7.85 -10.29
CA ALA A 50 12.22 8.54 -9.08
C ALA A 50 11.04 9.47 -9.38
N ASN A 51 9.92 9.27 -8.67
CA ASN A 51 8.66 9.99 -8.82
C ASN A 51 8.09 9.99 -10.25
N CYS A 52 8.41 8.96 -11.03
CA CYS A 52 7.99 8.82 -12.42
C CYS A 52 8.40 10.03 -13.28
N THR A 53 9.57 10.63 -13.03
CA THR A 53 10.01 11.88 -13.68
C THR A 53 10.47 11.68 -15.12
N THR A 54 10.71 10.44 -15.55
CA THR A 54 11.22 10.13 -16.91
C THR A 54 10.08 9.84 -17.90
N GLY A 55 9.15 8.95 -17.53
CA GLY A 55 8.05 8.49 -18.39
C GLY A 55 6.66 8.83 -17.88
N GLY A 56 6.54 9.48 -16.71
CA GLY A 56 5.26 9.78 -16.08
C GLY A 56 4.45 8.51 -15.85
N THR A 57 3.17 8.55 -16.18
CA THR A 57 2.27 7.39 -16.03
C THR A 57 2.62 6.23 -16.96
N SER A 58 3.48 6.42 -17.96
CA SER A 58 3.90 5.33 -18.86
C SER A 58 4.82 4.33 -18.16
N GLU A 59 5.36 4.69 -16.99
CA GLU A 59 6.16 3.81 -16.14
C GLU A 59 5.30 2.83 -15.32
N HIS A 60 3.99 3.07 -15.25
CA HIS A 60 3.08 2.29 -14.42
C HIS A 60 2.86 0.89 -15.01
N ILE A 61 2.86 -0.13 -14.15
CA ILE A 61 2.34 -1.47 -14.46
C ILE A 61 1.25 -1.75 -13.44
N ASP A 62 0.01 -1.93 -13.90
CA ASP A 62 -1.18 -2.16 -13.05
C ASP A 62 -1.25 -1.28 -11.78
N TRP A 63 -0.82 -0.02 -11.88
CA TRP A 63 -0.73 0.87 -10.74
C TRP A 63 -2.12 1.33 -10.28
N VAL A 64 -2.32 1.36 -8.96
CA VAL A 64 -3.65 1.51 -8.37
C VAL A 64 -4.11 2.96 -8.20
N LEU A 65 -3.19 3.93 -8.25
CA LEU A 65 -3.52 5.35 -8.13
C LEU A 65 -3.62 6.01 -9.50
N LYS A 66 -4.80 6.52 -9.81
CA LYS A 66 -5.09 7.32 -11.01
C LYS A 66 -4.50 8.75 -10.93
N PRO A 67 -4.08 9.35 -12.06
CA PRO A 67 -3.68 10.76 -12.15
C PRO A 67 -4.78 11.74 -11.77
N ASN A 68 -4.41 12.85 -11.11
CA ASN A 68 -5.29 13.97 -10.78
C ASN A 68 -6.58 13.55 -10.04
N GLN A 69 -6.53 12.46 -9.28
CA GLN A 69 -7.68 11.86 -8.63
C GLN A 69 -7.65 12.19 -7.13
N GLN A 70 -8.78 12.69 -6.64
CA GLN A 70 -8.99 12.86 -5.20
C GLN A 70 -9.33 11.51 -4.57
N TYR A 71 -8.63 11.16 -3.48
CA TYR A 71 -8.92 9.99 -2.67
C TYR A 71 -9.40 10.41 -1.29
N LYS A 72 -10.42 9.69 -0.79
CA LYS A 72 -11.04 9.90 0.52
C LYS A 72 -10.89 8.64 1.38
N ARG A 73 -11.01 8.84 2.69
CA ARG A 73 -11.15 7.75 3.67
C ARG A 73 -12.45 6.97 3.42
N ASN A 74 -12.59 5.86 4.13
CA ASN A 74 -13.81 5.04 4.11
C ASN A 74 -15.04 5.75 4.70
N ASP A 75 -14.87 6.84 5.43
CA ASP A 75 -15.95 7.73 5.87
C ASP A 75 -16.63 8.50 4.72
N GLY A 76 -16.11 8.38 3.49
CA GLY A 76 -16.67 8.98 2.28
C GLY A 76 -16.52 10.51 2.17
N THR A 77 -15.98 11.18 3.19
CA THR A 77 -16.01 12.64 3.32
C THR A 77 -14.63 13.24 3.54
N THR A 78 -13.75 12.59 4.31
CA THR A 78 -12.42 13.09 4.62
C THR A 78 -11.47 12.85 3.47
N VAL A 79 -10.98 13.93 2.86
CA VAL A 79 -9.99 13.90 1.78
C VAL A 79 -8.60 13.56 2.33
N ILE A 80 -8.02 12.46 1.83
CA ILE A 80 -6.64 12.06 2.12
C ILE A 80 -5.69 12.96 1.31
N GLY A 81 -6.00 13.15 0.03
CA GLY A 81 -5.27 14.04 -0.87
C GLY A 81 -5.75 13.88 -2.31
N THR A 82 -5.13 14.65 -3.20
CA THR A 82 -5.30 14.52 -4.65
C THR A 82 -3.96 14.16 -5.27
N THR A 83 -3.91 13.10 -6.07
CA THR A 83 -2.70 12.70 -6.78
C THR A 83 -2.31 13.73 -7.84
N ASN A 84 -1.03 13.79 -8.20
CA ASN A 84 -0.51 14.64 -9.27
C ASN A 84 -0.79 14.02 -10.66
N ALA A 85 -0.26 14.65 -11.71
CA ALA A 85 -0.38 14.18 -13.09
C ALA A 85 0.27 12.81 -13.34
N ASN A 86 1.19 12.38 -12.47
CA ASN A 86 1.81 11.06 -12.51
C ASN A 86 1.04 10.03 -11.67
N GLY A 87 -0.12 10.36 -11.09
CA GLY A 87 -0.86 9.41 -10.24
C GLY A 87 -0.17 9.12 -8.89
N LEU A 88 0.68 10.03 -8.42
CA LEU A 88 1.37 9.92 -7.13
C LEU A 88 0.81 10.97 -6.16
N PHE A 89 0.71 10.64 -4.87
CA PHE A 89 0.33 11.65 -3.89
C PHE A 89 1.47 12.65 -3.67
N PRO A 90 1.22 13.97 -3.77
CA PRO A 90 2.10 14.97 -3.19
C PRO A 90 2.20 14.77 -1.68
N ILE A 91 3.39 15.01 -1.13
CA ILE A 91 3.67 14.88 0.30
C ILE A 91 3.85 16.29 0.89
N PRO A 92 3.21 16.60 2.04
CA PRO A 92 2.36 15.73 2.85
C PRO A 92 0.95 15.53 2.28
N PHE A 93 0.31 14.42 2.65
CA PHE A 93 -1.12 14.21 2.50
C PHE A 93 -1.91 15.27 3.30
N THR A 94 -3.12 15.58 2.85
CA THR A 94 -4.05 16.46 3.58
C THR A 94 -4.50 15.81 4.89
N ASN A 95 -4.79 14.50 4.86
CA ASN A 95 -5.15 13.71 6.03
C ASN A 95 -4.49 12.33 5.94
N SER A 96 -4.26 11.67 7.09
CA SER A 96 -3.80 10.28 7.11
C SER A 96 -4.83 9.33 6.52
N MET A 97 -4.43 8.14 6.06
CA MET A 97 -5.35 7.19 5.42
C MET A 97 -6.36 6.59 6.39
N GLU A 98 -5.92 6.33 7.63
CA GLU A 98 -6.74 5.86 8.74
C GLU A 98 -6.19 6.49 10.03
N PRO A 99 -6.99 7.29 10.76
CA PRO A 99 -6.52 7.98 11.97
C PRO A 99 -6.41 7.06 13.20
N ASN A 100 -7.12 5.94 13.25
CA ASN A 100 -7.16 5.06 14.41
C ASN A 100 -6.20 3.89 14.27
N LEU A 101 -5.61 3.45 15.39
CA LEU A 101 -4.88 2.19 15.42
C LEU A 101 -5.82 1.02 15.17
N LEU A 102 -5.48 0.16 14.21
CA LEU A 102 -6.22 -1.07 13.90
C LEU A 102 -5.69 -2.29 14.66
N ASN A 103 -4.53 -2.16 15.29
CA ASN A 103 -3.95 -3.10 16.25
C ASN A 103 -2.90 -2.37 17.11
N ALA A 104 -1.96 -3.07 17.74
CA ALA A 104 -0.88 -2.46 18.52
C ALA A 104 0.10 -1.59 17.69
N ASN A 105 0.03 -1.68 16.36
CA ASN A 105 0.84 -0.96 15.39
C ASN A 105 -0.06 -0.22 14.38
N ASN A 106 0.55 0.56 13.50
CA ASN A 106 -0.14 1.22 12.38
C ASN A 106 0.45 0.81 11.03
N TYR A 107 1.02 -0.39 10.95
CA TYR A 107 1.86 -0.80 9.83
C TYR A 107 1.05 -1.30 8.65
N VAL A 108 1.50 -0.95 7.45
CA VAL A 108 0.89 -1.31 6.18
C VAL A 108 1.93 -1.79 5.19
N ILE A 109 1.69 -2.92 4.52
CA ILE A 109 2.61 -3.42 3.50
C ILE A 109 2.53 -2.57 2.23
N THR A 110 3.67 -2.30 1.60
CA THR A 110 3.74 -1.46 0.39
C THR A 110 4.81 -1.88 -0.60
N GLY A 111 6.04 -2.21 -0.15
CA GLY A 111 7.15 -2.55 -1.05
C GLY A 111 7.59 -1.38 -1.95
N ILE A 112 7.40 -0.14 -1.49
CA ILE A 112 7.62 1.07 -2.28
C ILE A 112 8.46 2.06 -1.47
N ASN A 113 9.53 2.59 -2.07
CA ASN A 113 10.35 3.65 -1.48
C ASN A 113 9.62 5.02 -1.52
N ALA A 114 10.14 6.01 -0.79
CA ALA A 114 9.53 7.34 -0.72
C ALA A 114 9.44 8.07 -2.08
N ASP A 115 10.22 7.64 -3.06
CA ASP A 115 10.25 8.11 -4.45
C ASP A 115 9.41 7.25 -5.41
N TRP A 116 8.55 6.37 -4.87
CA TRP A 116 7.62 5.53 -5.61
C TRP A 116 8.25 4.41 -6.45
N ILE A 117 9.54 4.14 -6.30
CA ILE A 117 10.18 2.97 -6.91
C ILE A 117 9.94 1.74 -6.02
N ASN A 118 9.75 0.57 -6.65
CA ASN A 118 9.72 -0.71 -5.95
C ASN A 118 10.95 -0.89 -5.03
N SER A 119 10.76 -1.64 -3.96
CA SER A 119 11.77 -1.98 -2.95
C SER A 119 11.57 -3.41 -2.48
N LEU A 120 12.10 -3.75 -1.30
CA LEU A 120 11.90 -5.06 -0.67
C LEU A 120 10.41 -5.38 -0.55
N ASP A 121 9.98 -6.51 -1.09
CA ASP A 121 8.57 -6.84 -1.32
C ASP A 121 8.23 -8.30 -1.01
N CYS A 122 8.99 -8.95 -0.11
CA CYS A 122 8.69 -10.33 0.31
C CYS A 122 8.69 -11.34 -0.85
N ASP A 123 9.66 -11.21 -1.77
CA ASP A 123 9.75 -11.98 -3.01
C ASP A 123 8.45 -11.87 -3.82
N ASN A 124 8.11 -10.65 -4.26
CA ASN A 124 6.86 -10.35 -4.98
C ASN A 124 5.58 -10.69 -4.21
N TRP A 125 5.61 -10.53 -2.88
CA TRP A 125 4.54 -10.89 -1.96
C TRP A 125 4.14 -12.35 -2.04
N THR A 126 5.10 -13.25 -2.32
CA THR A 126 4.85 -14.70 -2.38
C THR A 126 5.48 -15.45 -1.22
N THR A 127 6.35 -14.81 -0.43
CA THR A 127 7.13 -15.48 0.61
C THR A 127 7.05 -14.76 1.95
N ILE A 128 6.55 -15.45 2.98
CA ILE A 128 6.68 -15.00 4.38
C ILE A 128 8.02 -15.47 4.98
N GLY A 129 8.42 -16.71 4.67
CA GLY A 129 9.58 -17.37 5.26
C GLY A 129 9.39 -17.76 6.74
N THR A 130 10.48 -18.14 7.40
CA THR A 130 10.50 -18.44 8.85
C THR A 130 11.17 -17.31 9.62
N ALA A 131 11.09 -17.33 10.96
CA ALA A 131 11.72 -16.32 11.81
C ALA A 131 13.22 -16.10 11.56
N THR A 132 13.92 -17.09 11.00
CA THR A 132 15.38 -17.04 10.72
C THR A 132 15.73 -16.93 9.25
N LEU A 133 14.78 -17.16 8.34
CA LEU A 133 14.99 -17.24 6.88
C LEU A 133 13.84 -16.57 6.12
N ALA A 134 13.41 -15.40 6.58
CA ALA A 134 12.40 -14.60 5.91
C ALA A 134 13.04 -13.54 5.01
N PRO A 135 12.52 -13.34 3.78
CA PRO A 135 12.86 -12.14 3.02
C PRO A 135 12.34 -10.91 3.77
N ASN A 136 12.75 -9.74 3.31
CA ASN A 136 12.30 -8.48 3.88
C ASN A 136 11.19 -7.84 3.02
N GLY A 137 10.35 -7.06 3.69
CA GLY A 137 9.34 -6.22 3.07
C GLY A 137 9.46 -4.79 3.60
N LEU A 138 9.33 -3.82 2.70
CA LEU A 138 9.20 -2.41 3.04
C LEU A 138 7.73 -2.10 3.35
N PHE A 139 7.50 -1.39 4.45
CA PHE A 139 6.17 -1.07 4.97
C PHE A 139 6.06 0.40 5.37
N GLY A 140 4.83 0.90 5.47
CA GLY A 140 4.48 2.26 5.90
C GLY A 140 3.70 2.30 7.21
N ARG A 141 3.24 3.50 7.59
CA ARG A 141 2.45 3.80 8.80
C ARG A 141 1.19 4.60 8.45
N HIS A 142 0.02 3.98 8.41
CA HIS A 142 -1.20 4.60 7.83
C HIS A 142 -1.72 5.86 8.55
N GLN A 143 -1.24 6.15 9.77
CA GLN A 143 -1.56 7.37 10.53
C GLN A 143 -0.68 8.58 10.15
N ASN A 144 0.42 8.36 9.44
CA ASN A 144 1.30 9.44 9.01
C ASN A 144 0.73 10.12 7.75
N THR A 145 1.15 11.37 7.54
CA THR A 145 0.82 12.17 6.35
C THR A 145 2.05 12.45 5.48
N ASN A 146 3.25 12.17 5.97
CA ASN A 146 4.48 12.27 5.18
C ASN A 146 4.76 10.96 4.42
N ALA A 147 5.92 10.84 3.76
CA ALA A 147 6.30 9.65 3.01
C ALA A 147 6.28 8.35 3.87
N GLN A 148 6.44 8.45 5.19
CA GLN A 148 6.35 7.29 6.08
C GLN A 148 4.96 6.63 6.08
N ALA A 149 3.93 7.29 5.53
CA ALA A 149 2.62 6.69 5.35
C ALA A 149 2.65 5.41 4.50
N PHE A 150 3.61 5.32 3.57
CA PHE A 150 3.81 4.17 2.70
C PHE A 150 5.27 3.69 2.63
N ALA A 151 6.24 4.50 3.07
CA ALA A 151 7.66 4.16 3.03
C ALA A 151 8.35 4.52 4.35
N PHE A 152 8.16 3.70 5.38
CA PHE A 152 8.69 3.95 6.73
C PHE A 152 9.99 3.18 7.00
N ALA A 153 9.94 1.85 6.95
CA ALA A 153 11.05 1.00 7.32
C ALA A 153 10.93 -0.37 6.64
N THR A 154 11.95 -1.20 6.83
CA THR A 154 11.98 -2.59 6.38
C THR A 154 11.95 -3.54 7.58
N SER A 155 11.34 -4.70 7.41
CA SER A 155 11.40 -5.78 8.39
C SER A 155 11.23 -7.13 7.68
N SER A 156 11.48 -8.22 8.41
CA SER A 156 11.25 -9.55 7.88
C SER A 156 9.76 -9.75 7.60
N CYS A 157 9.45 -10.46 6.53
CA CYS A 157 8.06 -10.77 6.17
C CYS A 157 7.39 -11.67 7.21
N TYR A 158 8.20 -12.46 7.93
CA TYR A 158 7.76 -13.17 9.13
C TYR A 158 7.25 -12.19 10.21
N ASP A 159 7.99 -11.12 10.52
CA ASP A 159 7.58 -10.15 11.54
C ASP A 159 6.37 -9.32 11.10
N LEU A 160 6.34 -8.89 9.83
CA LEU A 160 5.21 -8.15 9.26
C LEU A 160 3.88 -8.89 9.48
N VAL A 161 3.89 -10.21 9.32
CA VAL A 161 2.69 -11.04 9.53
C VAL A 161 2.49 -11.39 11.00
N ASN A 162 3.49 -11.99 11.65
CA ASN A 162 3.29 -12.67 12.93
C ASN A 162 3.42 -11.76 14.15
N ASN A 163 4.20 -10.68 14.05
CA ASN A 163 4.49 -9.79 15.18
C ASN A 163 3.79 -8.44 15.05
N TYR A 164 3.79 -7.87 13.84
CA TYR A 164 3.21 -6.55 13.59
C TYR A 164 1.77 -6.60 13.11
N ASN A 165 1.33 -7.73 12.55
CA ASN A 165 0.00 -7.88 11.97
C ASN A 165 -0.30 -6.77 10.94
N ALA A 166 0.67 -6.48 10.07
CA ALA A 166 0.62 -5.38 9.10
C ALA A 166 -0.60 -5.51 8.17
N LYS A 167 -1.19 -4.37 7.84
CA LYS A 167 -2.44 -4.26 7.08
C LYS A 167 -2.18 -3.98 5.60
N ALA A 168 -3.22 -4.03 4.77
CA ALA A 168 -3.15 -3.60 3.38
C ALA A 168 -3.81 -2.23 3.21
N ILE A 169 -3.24 -1.38 2.35
CA ILE A 169 -3.87 -0.15 1.87
C ILE A 169 -4.70 -0.52 0.63
N CYS A 170 -6.02 -0.34 0.69
CA CYS A 170 -6.93 -0.70 -0.39
C CYS A 170 -7.48 0.53 -1.10
N VAL A 171 -7.31 0.56 -2.42
CA VAL A 171 -7.66 1.66 -3.32
C VAL A 171 -8.79 1.21 -4.24
N GLU A 172 -9.86 1.98 -4.30
CA GLU A 172 -10.99 1.74 -5.20
C GLU A 172 -10.57 1.96 -6.66
N GLN A 173 -11.05 1.11 -7.57
CA GLN A 173 -10.66 1.09 -8.98
C GLN A 173 -11.71 1.70 -9.91
#